data_AF-A0A7W8JQF9-F1
#
_entry.id   AF-A0A7W8JQF9-F1
#
_cell.length_a   1.000
_cell.length_b   1.000
_cell.length_c   1.000
_cell.angle_alpha   90.00
_cell.angle_beta   90.00
_cell.angle_gamma   90.00
#
_symmetry.space_group_name_H-M   'P 1'
#
loop_
_entity.id
_entity.type
_entity.pdbx_description
1 polymer ?
#
loop_
_entity_poly.entity_id
_entity_poly.type
_entity_poly.pdbx_seq_one_letter_code
_entity_poly.pdbx_strand_id
1 'polypeptide(L)' 'MPSKRTAPKPAAKPVTEPETVPAAPPAAEPEESGMVTVTREVNGHRLSTTGSSKAEANRTLDAYAKAHNL' A
#
# COMPACT_ATOMS: atom_id res chain seq x y z
N MET A 1 39.50 39.83 -42.13
CA MET A 1 38.18 39.56 -42.73
C MET A 1 38.03 38.04 -42.79
N PRO A 2 36.95 37.40 -42.28
CA PRO A 2 35.57 37.62 -42.72
C PRO A 2 34.48 37.65 -41.62
N SER A 3 33.41 38.39 -41.89
CA SER A 3 32.11 38.29 -41.20
C SER A 3 31.30 37.10 -41.73
N LYS A 4 30.66 36.29 -40.87
CA LYS A 4 29.49 35.47 -41.26
C LYS A 4 28.47 35.29 -40.12
N ARG A 5 27.30 35.89 -40.37
CA ARG A 5 25.94 35.34 -40.28
C ARG A 5 25.39 34.91 -38.90
N THR A 6 24.43 35.72 -38.47
CA THR A 6 23.26 35.47 -37.61
C THR A 6 22.73 34.02 -37.61
N ALA A 7 22.39 33.52 -36.42
CA ALA A 7 21.27 32.60 -36.21
C ALA A 7 20.63 32.90 -34.82
N PRO A 8 19.30 33.08 -34.72
CA PRO A 8 18.61 33.31 -33.46
C PRO A 8 18.29 31.98 -32.73
N LYS A 9 18.47 31.99 -31.41
CA LYS A 9 17.81 31.22 -30.33
C LYS A 9 17.16 29.87 -30.68
N PRO A 10 17.49 28.79 -29.97
CA PRO A 10 16.49 27.84 -29.51
C PRO A 10 16.06 28.22 -28.09
N ALA A 11 14.76 28.43 -27.92
CA ALA A 11 14.14 28.64 -26.64
C ALA A 11 14.35 27.39 -25.77
N ALA A 12 15.25 27.49 -24.79
CA ALA A 12 15.24 26.55 -23.68
C ALA A 12 14.00 26.88 -22.84
N LYS A 13 13.11 25.89 -22.81
CA LYS A 13 11.77 25.85 -22.26
C LYS A 13 11.72 26.40 -20.82
N PRO A 14 10.57 26.93 -20.37
CA PRO A 14 10.43 27.47 -19.02
C PRO A 14 10.85 26.39 -18.01
N VAL A 15 11.65 26.81 -17.03
CA VAL A 15 11.90 26.05 -15.82
C VAL A 15 10.52 25.79 -15.22
N THR A 16 10.02 24.56 -15.41
CA THR A 16 8.84 24.07 -14.74
C THR A 16 9.06 24.34 -13.26
N GLU A 17 8.21 25.18 -12.69
CA GLU A 17 8.13 25.47 -11.27
C GLU A 17 8.26 24.14 -10.51
N PRO A 18 8.95 24.08 -9.37
CA PRO A 18 8.71 22.98 -8.46
C PRO A 18 7.27 23.20 -7.97
N GLU A 19 6.30 22.60 -8.67
CA GLU A 19 4.98 22.35 -8.15
C GLU A 19 5.25 21.60 -6.86
N THR A 20 5.25 22.36 -5.77
CA THR A 20 5.27 21.83 -4.42
C THR A 20 3.93 21.17 -4.32
N VAL A 21 3.86 19.92 -4.77
CA VAL A 21 2.77 19.02 -4.46
C VAL A 21 2.68 19.14 -2.95
N PRO A 22 1.61 19.73 -2.37
CA PRO A 22 1.41 19.56 -0.95
C PRO A 22 1.33 18.05 -0.80
N ALA A 23 2.33 17.46 -0.14
CA ALA A 23 2.28 16.07 0.24
C ALA A 23 0.91 15.91 0.90
N ALA A 24 0.00 15.25 0.18
CA ALA A 24 -1.30 14.92 0.72
C ALA A 24 -0.99 14.31 2.09
N PRO A 25 -1.65 14.77 3.18
CA PRO A 25 -1.44 14.13 4.47
C PRO A 25 -1.56 12.63 4.21
N PRO A 26 -0.59 11.80 4.65
CA PRO A 26 -0.63 10.37 4.35
C PRO A 26 -2.04 9.95 4.69
N ALA A 27 -2.77 9.48 3.66
CA ALA A 27 -4.17 9.15 3.79
C ALA A 27 -4.23 8.29 5.05
N ALA A 28 -4.82 8.85 6.11
CA ALA A 28 -4.84 8.20 7.41
C ALA A 28 -5.38 6.81 7.12
N GLU A 29 -4.51 5.82 7.39
CA GLU A 29 -4.77 4.42 7.14
C GLU A 29 -6.22 4.17 7.55
N PRO A 30 -7.03 3.57 6.67
CA PRO A 30 -8.48 3.53 6.85
C PRO A 30 -8.74 3.13 8.29
N GLU A 31 -9.53 3.91 9.02
CA GLU A 31 -9.96 3.57 10.37
C GLU A 31 -10.34 2.08 10.34
N GLU A 32 -9.45 1.22 10.83
CA GLU A 32 -9.55 -0.22 10.62
C GLU A 32 -10.71 -0.65 11.50
N SER A 33 -11.87 -0.72 10.85
CA SER A 33 -13.15 -0.95 11.47
C SER A 33 -13.12 -2.35 12.09
N GLY A 34 -12.69 -2.44 13.35
CA GLY A 34 -12.89 -3.55 14.30
C GLY A 34 -12.51 -4.96 13.86
N MET A 35 -11.80 -5.16 12.74
CA MET A 35 -11.53 -6.47 12.17
C MET A 35 -10.15 -6.95 12.62
N VAL A 36 -10.11 -7.98 13.45
CA VAL A 36 -8.88 -8.59 13.94
C VAL A 36 -8.47 -9.74 13.02
N THR A 37 -7.26 -9.64 12.47
CA THR A 37 -6.63 -10.77 11.76
C THR A 37 -5.84 -11.63 12.75
N VAL A 38 -6.13 -12.93 12.76
CA VAL A 38 -5.44 -13.94 13.57
C VAL A 38 -4.79 -14.96 12.66
N THR A 39 -3.50 -15.14 12.83
CA THR A 39 -2.73 -16.19 12.16
C THR A 39 -2.24 -17.20 13.20
N ARG A 40 -2.44 -18.49 12.95
CA ARG A 40 -2.01 -19.58 13.83
C ARG A 40 -1.50 -20.77 13.00
N GLU A 41 -0.54 -21.48 13.54
CA GLU A 41 -0.12 -22.77 13.00
C GLU A 41 -0.89 -23.90 13.70
N VAL A 42 -1.52 -24.77 12.92
CA VAL A 42 -2.26 -25.96 13.39
C VAL A 42 -1.72 -27.16 12.63
N ASN A 43 -1.10 -28.11 13.35
CA ASN A 43 -0.49 -29.32 12.79
C ASN A 43 0.46 -29.07 11.60
N GLY A 44 1.31 -28.03 11.72
CA GLY A 44 2.24 -27.63 10.66
C GLY A 44 1.62 -26.82 9.51
N HIS A 45 0.31 -26.57 9.53
CA HIS A 45 -0.37 -25.73 8.56
C HIS A 45 -0.58 -24.31 9.12
N ARG A 46 -0.06 -23.31 8.41
CA ARG A 46 -0.29 -21.90 8.75
C ARG A 46 -1.67 -21.46 8.23
N LEU A 47 -2.56 -21.15 9.16
CA LEU A 47 -3.91 -20.66 8.88
C LEU A 47 -4.02 -19.20 9.30
N SER A 48 -4.72 -18.39 8.51
CA SER A 48 -4.99 -16.99 8.82
C SER A 48 -6.45 -16.69 8.54
N THR A 49 -7.11 -16.01 9.47
CA THR A 49 -8.47 -15.54 9.29
C THR A 49 -8.65 -14.17 9.90
N THR A 50 -9.55 -13.39 9.33
CA THR A 50 -9.98 -12.11 9.87
C THR A 50 -11.39 -12.27 10.44
N GLY A 51 -11.66 -11.65 11.59
CA GLY A 51 -12.98 -11.67 12.22
C GLY A 51 -13.20 -10.41 13.03
N SER A 52 -14.42 -10.18 13.51
CA SER A 52 -14.75 -8.97 14.28
C SER A 52 -14.11 -8.96 15.68
N SER A 53 -13.50 -10.07 16.10
CA SER A 53 -12.69 -10.15 17.32
C SER A 53 -11.69 -11.30 17.25
N LYS A 54 -10.65 -11.25 18.09
CA LYS A 54 -9.69 -12.35 18.24
C LYS A 54 -10.37 -13.68 18.61
N ALA A 55 -11.40 -13.65 19.44
CA ALA A 55 -12.12 -14.86 19.87
C ALA A 55 -12.90 -15.49 18.73
N GLU A 56 -13.58 -14.68 17.93
CA GLU A 56 -14.31 -15.13 16.74
C GLU A 56 -13.36 -15.68 15.68
N ALA A 57 -12.29 -14.95 15.37
CA ALA A 57 -11.26 -15.41 14.45
C ALA A 57 -10.63 -16.74 14.90
N ASN A 58 -10.33 -16.91 16.19
CA ASN A 58 -9.84 -18.20 16.70
C ASN A 58 -10.88 -19.33 16.55
N ARG A 59 -12.16 -19.08 16.88
CA ARG A 59 -13.23 -20.07 16.66
C ARG A 59 -13.32 -20.52 15.21
N THR A 60 -13.19 -19.59 14.26
CA THR A 60 -13.19 -19.90 12.83
C THR A 60 -11.98 -20.76 12.45
N LEU A 61 -10.79 -20.46 12.97
CA LEU A 61 -9.60 -21.29 12.76
C LEU A 61 -9.74 -22.70 13.34
N ASP A 62 -10.27 -22.85 14.56
CA ASP A 62 -10.48 -24.15 15.19
C ASP A 62 -11.55 -24.97 14.44
N ALA A 63 -12.63 -24.32 13.99
CA ALA A 63 -13.65 -24.97 13.16
C ALA A 63 -13.09 -25.43 11.82
N TYR A 64 -12.27 -24.60 11.17
CA TYR A 64 -11.59 -24.94 9.92
C TYR A 64 -10.63 -26.12 10.13
N ALA A 65 -9.78 -26.08 11.15
CA ALA A 65 -8.88 -27.17 11.47
C ALA A 65 -9.63 -28.49 11.70
N LYS A 66 -10.72 -28.45 12.47
CA LYS A 66 -11.57 -29.63 12.70
C LYS A 66 -12.23 -30.16 11.42
N ALA A 67 -12.76 -29.27 10.57
CA ALA A 67 -13.40 -29.67 9.32
C ALA A 67 -12.41 -30.30 8.32
N HIS A 68 -11.15 -29.87 8.36
CA HIS A 68 -10.09 -30.31 7.47
C HIS A 68 -9.16 -31.38 8.08
N ASN A 69 -9.46 -31.87 9.30
CA ASN A 69 -8.61 -32.79 10.07
C ASN A 69 -7.14 -32.32 10.14
N LEU A 70 -6.95 -31.01 10.32
CA LEU A 70 -5.65 -30.41 10.61
C LEU A 70 -5.33 -30.63 12.08
#